data_AF-A0A963ASE6-F1
#
_entry.id   AF-A0A963ASE6-F1
#
_cell.length_a   1.000
_cell.length_b   1.000
_cell.length_c   1.000
_cell.angle_alpha   90.00
_cell.angle_beta   90.00
_cell.angle_gamma   90.00
#
_symmetry.space_group_name_H-M   'P 1'
#
loop_
_entity.id
_entity.type
_entity.pdbx_description
1 polymer ?
#
loop_
_entity_poly.entity_id
_entity_poly.type
_entity_poly.pdbx_seq_one_letter_code
_entity_poly.pdbx_strand_id
1 'polypeptide(L)' 'MKARVKWVEKMMMVGESGSGHALVMDGPPEHGGRNLGIRPMEMLLLGLGGCAQIDVVHILRKGRHPVSSCEVELEA' A
#
# COMPACT_ATOMS: atom_id res chain seq x y z
N MET A 1 -2.56 -12.66 -9.36
CA MET A 1 -2.57 -12.27 -7.94
C MET A 1 -3.90 -12.67 -7.31
N LYS A 2 -3.93 -12.99 -6.02
CA LYS A 2 -5.17 -13.21 -5.25
C LYS A 2 -5.17 -12.26 -4.06
N ALA A 3 -6.34 -11.72 -3.74
CA ALA A 3 -6.55 -10.92 -2.54
C ALA A 3 -8.00 -11.12 -2.08
N ARG A 4 -8.23 -10.96 -0.78
CA ARG A 4 -9.56 -10.94 -0.17
C ARG A 4 -9.68 -9.68 0.66
N VAL A 5 -10.81 -8.99 0.56
CA VAL A 5 -11.14 -7.89 1.47
C VAL A 5 -12.36 -8.30 2.27
N LYS A 6 -12.27 -8.21 3.59
CA LYS A 6 -13.36 -8.49 4.52
C LYS A 6 -13.75 -7.19 5.22
N TRP A 7 -14.99 -6.78 5.06
CA TRP A 7 -15.59 -5.76 5.91
C TRP A 7 -15.75 -6.30 7.34
N VAL A 8 -15.36 -5.51 8.34
CA VAL A 8 -15.40 -5.91 9.75
C VAL A 8 -16.54 -5.20 10.48
N GLU A 9 -16.46 -3.87 10.54
CA GLU A 9 -17.49 -3.00 11.13
C GLU A 9 -17.34 -1.59 10.58
N LYS A 10 -18.41 -0.80 10.59
CA LYS A 10 -18.38 0.62 10.15
C LYS A 10 -17.76 0.78 8.76
N MET A 11 -16.60 1.44 8.63
CA MET A 11 -15.80 1.51 7.40
C MET A 11 -14.47 0.77 7.54
N MET A 12 -14.29 -0.07 8.55
CA MET A 12 -13.09 -0.87 8.75
C MET A 12 -13.13 -2.13 7.89
N MET A 13 -12.02 -2.39 7.21
CA MET A 13 -11.82 -3.55 6.35
C MET A 13 -10.46 -4.18 6.65
N VAL A 14 -10.38 -5.50 6.52
CA VAL A 14 -9.12 -6.25 6.52
C VAL A 14 -8.88 -6.79 5.12
N GLY A 15 -7.78 -6.39 4.49
CA GLY A 15 -7.29 -6.94 3.24
C GLY A 15 -6.26 -8.04 3.51
N GLU A 16 -6.43 -9.21 2.91
CA GLU A 16 -5.49 -10.33 2.96
C GLU A 16 -4.93 -10.58 1.56
N SER A 17 -3.60 -10.57 1.45
CA SER A 17 -2.89 -10.86 0.21
C SER A 17 -2.74 -12.37 0.01
N GLY A 18 -2.58 -12.79 -1.25
CA GLY A 18 -2.28 -14.19 -1.58
C GLY A 18 -0.93 -14.70 -1.06
N SER A 19 -0.08 -13.81 -0.53
CA SER A 19 1.17 -14.17 0.16
C SER A 19 1.00 -14.35 1.67
N GLY A 20 -0.23 -14.30 2.18
CA GLY A 20 -0.55 -14.53 3.60
C GLY A 20 -0.36 -13.31 4.50
N HIS A 21 -0.29 -12.09 3.94
CA HIS A 21 -0.16 -10.86 4.71
C HIS A 21 -1.50 -10.15 4.82
N ALA A 22 -1.81 -9.61 5.99
CA ALA A 22 -3.03 -8.86 6.22
C ALA A 22 -2.73 -7.38 6.53
N LEU A 23 -3.63 -6.51 6.10
CA LEU A 23 -3.57 -5.06 6.27
C LEU A 23 -4.95 -4.53 6.68
N VAL A 24 -4.98 -3.50 7.52
CA VAL A 24 -6.22 -2.83 7.94
C VAL A 24 -6.39 -1.54 7.14
N MET A 25 -7.58 -1.37 6.57
CA MET A 25 -8.03 -0.13 5.95
C MET A 25 -9.22 0.41 6.72
N ASP A 26 -9.37 1.73 6.77
CA ASP A 26 -10.52 2.38 7.38
C ASP A 26 -10.87 3.69 6.67
N GLY A 27 -12.14 4.07 6.73
CA GLY A 27 -12.63 5.35 6.25
C GLY A 27 -12.38 6.48 7.24
N PRO A 28 -12.58 7.74 6.80
CA PRO A 28 -12.51 8.88 7.70
C PRO A 28 -13.81 8.99 8.53
N PRO A 29 -13.79 9.70 9.67
CA PRO A 29 -14.96 9.79 10.56
C PRO A 29 -16.21 10.35 9.89
N GLU A 30 -16.07 11.33 8.99
CA GLU A 30 -17.17 11.95 8.25
C GLU A 30 -17.87 11.00 7.27
N HIS A 31 -17.25 9.87 6.92
CA HIS A 31 -17.85 8.80 6.13
C HIS A 31 -18.19 7.57 6.97
N GLY A 32 -18.26 7.72 8.31
CA GLY A 32 -18.62 6.64 9.23
C GLY A 32 -17.46 5.73 9.64
N GLY A 33 -16.23 6.03 9.24
CA GLY A 33 -15.04 5.32 9.70
C GLY A 33 -14.55 5.75 11.07
N ARG A 34 -13.43 5.18 11.51
CA ARG A 34 -12.80 5.49 12.80
C ARG A 34 -11.38 6.03 12.65
N ASN A 35 -10.92 6.18 11.41
CA ASN A 35 -9.55 6.56 11.08
C ASN A 35 -8.49 5.64 11.73
N LEU A 36 -8.77 4.33 11.81
CA LEU A 36 -7.89 3.33 12.43
C LEU A 36 -6.99 2.59 11.42
N GLY A 37 -7.08 2.97 10.16
CA GLY A 37 -6.30 2.39 9.06
C GLY A 37 -6.21 3.36 7.90
N ILE A 38 -5.33 3.04 6.97
CA ILE A 38 -5.13 3.81 5.74
C ILE A 38 -6.40 3.76 4.88
N ARG A 39 -6.66 4.82 4.11
CA ARG A 39 -7.76 4.83 3.14
C ARG A 39 -7.44 3.84 2.00
N PRO A 40 -8.45 3.19 1.41
CA PRO A 40 -8.21 2.32 0.25
C PRO A 40 -7.46 3.02 -0.91
N MET A 41 -7.76 4.29 -1.17
CA MET A 41 -7.09 5.06 -2.24
C MET A 41 -5.63 5.37 -1.92
N GLU A 42 -5.30 5.72 -0.67
CA GLU A 42 -3.92 5.90 -0.22
C GLU A 42 -3.13 4.59 -0.33
N MET A 43 -3.76 3.44 -0.02
CA MET A 43 -3.14 2.13 -0.20
C MET A 43 -2.84 1.82 -1.68
N LEU A 44 -3.70 2.24 -2.61
CA LEU A 44 -3.42 2.13 -4.05
C LEU A 44 -2.22 2.99 -4.46
N LEU A 45 -2.13 4.23 -3.97
CA LEU A 45 -0.98 5.10 -4.24
C LEU A 45 0.32 4.50 -3.71
N LEU A 46 0.34 4.01 -2.46
CA LEU A 46 1.52 3.34 -1.90
C LEU A 46 1.90 2.08 -2.70
N GLY A 47 0.92 1.31 -3.16
CA GLY A 47 1.16 0.14 -4.02
C GLY A 47 1.81 0.53 -5.35
N LEU A 48 1.33 1.60 -5.99
CA LEU A 48 1.91 2.15 -7.21
C LEU A 48 3.35 2.63 -6.98
N GLY A 49 3.59 3.39 -5.91
CA GLY A 49 4.92 3.88 -5.55
C GLY A 49 5.90 2.73 -5.28
N GLY A 50 5.44 1.69 -4.57
CA GLY A 50 6.23 0.48 -4.34
C GLY A 50 6.62 -0.24 -5.63
N CYS A 51 5.69 -0.40 -6.57
CA CYS A 51 6.00 -0.99 -7.88
C CYS A 51 7.05 -0.18 -8.65
N ALA A 52 6.88 1.15 -8.74
CA ALA A 52 7.83 2.03 -9.40
C ALA A 52 9.22 1.98 -8.74
N GLN A 53 9.26 1.98 -7.40
CA GLN A 53 10.49 1.90 -6.64
C GLN A 53 11.23 0.57 -6.84
N ILE A 54 10.50 -0.55 -6.94
CA ILE A 54 11.10 -1.87 -7.22
C ILE A 54 11.86 -1.83 -8.55
N ASP A 55 11.28 -1.27 -9.60
CA ASP A 55 11.92 -1.20 -10.92
C ASP A 55 13.21 -0.37 -10.87
N VAL A 56 13.16 0.82 -10.27
CA VAL A 56 14.33 1.70 -10.14
C VAL A 56 15.45 1.02 -9.35
N VAL A 57 15.13 0.47 -8.17
CA VAL A 57 16.13 -0.21 -7.32
C VAL A 57 16.69 -1.45 -8.02
N HIS A 58 15.86 -2.21 -8.74
CA HIS A 58 16.30 -3.40 -9.47
C HIS A 58 17.28 -3.05 -10.59
N ILE A 59 16.98 -2.04 -11.40
CA ILE A 59 17.84 -1.57 -12.49
C ILE A 59 19.20 -1.08 -11.95
N LEU A 60 19.19 -0.23 -10.93
CA LEU A 60 20.42 0.33 -10.35
C LEU A 60 21.31 -0.75 -9.72
N ARG A 61 20.70 -1.71 -9.01
CA ARG A 61 21.44 -2.86 -8.44
C ARG A 61 22.02 -3.75 -9.54
N LYS A 62 21.26 -4.01 -10.61
CA LYS A 62 21.76 -4.77 -11.77
C LYS A 62 22.95 -4.08 -12.44
N GLY A 63 22.95 -2.74 -12.49
CA GLY A 63 24.07 -1.90 -12.92
C GLY A 63 25.24 -1.81 -11.94
N ARG A 64 25.18 -2.49 -10.77
CA ARG A 64 26.20 -2.46 -9.70
C ARG A 64 26.42 -1.05 -9.10
N HIS A 65 25.41 -0.18 -9.16
CA HIS A 65 25.48 1.12 -8.49
C HIS A 65 25.36 0.96 -6.96
N PRO A 66 26.08 1.77 -6.16
CA PRO A 66 25.98 1.74 -4.70
C PRO A 66 24.75 2.51 -4.21
N VAL A 67 23.56 1.90 -4.30
CA VAL A 67 22.30 2.52 -3.86
C VAL A 67 22.19 2.49 -2.33
N SER A 68 22.11 3.66 -1.69
CA SER A 68 21.94 3.81 -0.24
C SER A 68 20.52 4.15 0.20
N SER A 69 19.73 4.83 -0.63
CA SER A 69 18.34 5.20 -0.37
C SER A 69 17.57 5.43 -1.68
N CYS A 70 16.25 5.26 -1.62
CA CYS A 70 15.31 5.59 -2.68
C CYS A 70 13.96 5.90 -2.04
N GLU A 71 13.41 7.07 -2.35
CA GLU A 71 12.14 7.57 -1.84
C GLU A 71 11.28 7.99 -3.03
N VAL A 72 9.97 7.71 -2.94
CA VAL A 72 8.99 8.05 -3.98
C VAL A 72 7.88 8.84 -3.31
N GLU A 73 7.73 10.09 -3.73
CA GLU A 73 6.61 10.96 -3.35
C GLU A 73 5.55 10.92 -4.45
N LEU A 74 4.27 10.81 -4.06
CA LEU A 74 3.14 10.69 -4.96
C LEU A 74 2.03 11.66 -4.57
N GLU A 75 1.42 12.29 -5.56
CA GLU A 75 0.26 13.17 -5.44
C GLU A 75 -0.80 12.75 -6.48
N ALA A 76 -2.08 12.73 -6.08
CA ALA A 76 -3.20 12.35 -6.94
C ALA A 76 -4.52 13.01 -6.53
#